data_AF-A0A834YZH5-F1
#
_entry.id   AF-A0A834YZH5-F1
#
_cell.length_a   1.000
_cell.length_b   1.000
_cell.length_c   1.000
_cell.angle_alpha   90.00
_cell.angle_beta   90.00
_cell.angle_gamma   90.00
#
_symmetry.space_group_name_H-M   'P 1'
#
loop_
_entity.id
_entity.type
_entity.pdbx_description
1 polymer ?
#
loop_
_entity_poly.entity_id
_entity_poly.type
_entity_poly.pdbx_seq_one_letter_code
_entity_poly.pdbx_strand_id
1 'polypeptide(L)'
;MGLPSDDVVLIQKGKKQGEPCVITVNCPDKAGLGCDLCRIILEFGLWITRGDVSTDGKWCYIVLWVVPHPVSLTVRWASLKNRLQSVCPSCSVSYYFNQQSTCSMSSPVYLLKFCCLNRKGLLHDVTQVLCELELTIQRVKVMTTPDGRVLDLFFITDCMELLHTKNRRDDTCERLNAILGESCISCELQLAGPEFETQQGVSSLSPEIAEELFCCEMSDQETRLQALSPDMTKLKKANVTIDNSLSPAHTLLQIHCVDQKGLLYDIMRTLKDCSIQIAYGRFSSNTKGERDLDLFIQHTDGKKIVDPDKQSALCSRLKVEMLHPLRVIIVNRGPDTELLVANPVELSGKGRPRVFYDVTLSLKMLGICIFSAEIGRHSTSDRKWEVYRFLLDESCEFPLANSRTRNRIVDRVRRTLMGW
;
A
#
# COMPACT_ATOMS: atom_id res chain seq x y z
N MET A 1 -3.71 28.49 -22.81
CA MET A 1 -3.58 29.50 -21.74
C MET A 1 -2.98 28.81 -20.53
N GLY A 2 -1.66 28.87 -20.36
CA GLY A 2 -0.98 28.34 -19.19
C GLY A 2 -0.58 29.50 -18.28
N LEU A 3 -1.03 29.49 -17.03
CA LEU A 3 -0.36 30.28 -16.00
C LEU A 3 1.04 29.66 -15.81
N PRO A 4 2.12 30.46 -15.83
CA PRO A 4 3.45 29.98 -15.49
C PRO A 4 3.51 29.86 -13.98
N SER A 5 2.96 28.77 -13.45
CA SER A 5 3.36 28.30 -12.14
C SER A 5 4.56 27.39 -12.38
N ASP A 6 5.76 27.84 -12.01
CA ASP A 6 7.00 27.05 -12.07
C ASP A 6 6.93 25.79 -11.16
N ASP A 7 5.88 25.66 -10.36
CA ASP A 7 5.65 24.51 -9.49
C ASP A 7 4.98 23.36 -10.25
N VAL A 8 5.76 22.32 -10.51
CA VAL A 8 5.31 21.01 -11.04
C VAL A 8 4.18 20.40 -10.19
N VAL A 9 4.19 20.65 -8.88
CA VAL A 9 3.18 20.18 -7.92
C VAL A 9 2.68 21.35 -7.08
N LEU A 10 1.37 21.56 -7.10
CA LEU A 10 0.68 22.57 -6.30
C LEU A 10 -0.25 21.89 -5.29
N ILE A 11 -0.17 22.32 -4.03
CA ILE A 11 -1.05 21.85 -2.96
C ILE A 11 -1.82 23.02 -2.39
N GLN A 12 -3.13 23.04 -2.61
CA GLN A 12 -4.05 24.02 -2.05
C GLN A 12 -4.78 23.39 -0.87
N LYS A 13 -4.61 23.95 0.32
CA LYS A 13 -5.31 23.48 1.52
C LYS A 13 -6.77 23.93 1.51
N GLY A 14 -7.66 23.08 2.01
CA GLY A 14 -9.06 23.44 2.24
C GLY A 14 -9.18 24.67 3.15
N LYS A 15 -10.16 25.54 2.89
CA LYS A 15 -10.34 26.79 3.65
C LYS A 15 -11.00 26.54 5.01
N LYS A 16 -11.75 25.43 5.14
CA LYS A 16 -12.42 25.00 6.37
C LYS A 16 -12.00 23.60 6.81
N GLN A 17 -12.18 23.31 8.10
CA GLN A 17 -11.95 21.97 8.66
C GLN A 17 -12.92 20.97 8.01
N GLY A 18 -12.37 19.95 7.35
CA GLY A 18 -13.14 18.94 6.61
C GLY A 18 -13.29 19.21 5.11
N GLU A 19 -12.88 20.37 4.60
CA GLU A 19 -12.78 20.58 3.15
C GLU A 19 -11.59 19.82 2.56
N PRO A 20 -11.74 19.18 1.39
CA PRO A 20 -10.64 18.47 0.75
C PRO A 20 -9.53 19.44 0.32
N CYS A 21 -8.29 19.04 0.56
CA CYS A 21 -7.14 19.69 -0.05
C CYS A 21 -7.05 19.29 -1.52
N VAL A 22 -6.61 20.21 -2.39
CA VAL A 22 -6.45 19.95 -3.82
C VAL A 22 -4.97 19.83 -4.14
N ILE A 23 -4.58 18.71 -4.72
CA ILE A 23 -3.25 18.46 -5.26
C ILE A 23 -3.35 18.55 -6.78
N THR A 24 -2.63 19.47 -7.39
CA THR A 24 -2.49 19.60 -8.83
C THR A 24 -1.07 19.22 -9.22
N VAL A 25 -0.93 18.32 -10.18
CA VAL A 25 0.35 17.90 -10.77
C VAL A 25 0.32 18.23 -12.25
N ASN A 26 1.33 18.95 -12.72
CA ASN A 26 1.52 19.31 -14.12
C ASN A 26 2.97 18.99 -14.50
N CYS A 27 3.19 17.87 -15.18
CA CYS A 27 4.53 17.38 -15.50
C CYS A 27 4.53 16.55 -16.80
N PRO A 28 5.71 16.26 -17.37
CA PRO A 28 5.80 15.33 -18.48
C PRO A 28 5.23 13.97 -18.10
N ASP A 29 4.57 13.32 -19.04
CA ASP A 29 3.94 12.03 -18.79
C ASP A 29 4.98 10.90 -18.69
N LYS A 30 4.67 9.91 -17.86
CA LYS A 30 5.45 8.69 -17.69
C LYS A 30 4.51 7.53 -17.40
N ALA A 31 4.78 6.39 -18.01
CA ALA A 31 4.06 5.16 -17.74
C ALA A 31 4.02 4.87 -16.22
N GLY A 32 2.81 4.71 -15.69
CA GLY A 32 2.58 4.41 -14.28
C GLY A 32 2.65 5.60 -13.32
N LEU A 33 2.79 6.85 -13.79
CA LEU A 33 2.84 8.04 -12.94
C LEU A 33 1.62 8.17 -12.02
N GLY A 34 0.41 7.96 -12.55
CA GLY A 34 -0.82 8.00 -11.75
C GLY A 34 -0.81 7.00 -10.58
N CYS A 35 -0.29 5.78 -10.81
CA CYS A 35 -0.12 4.76 -9.78
C CYS A 35 0.87 5.23 -8.70
N ASP A 36 2.03 5.76 -9.11
CA ASP A 36 3.07 6.21 -8.19
C ASP A 36 2.60 7.39 -7.32
N LEU A 37 1.87 8.35 -7.90
CA LEU A 37 1.26 9.48 -7.19
C LEU A 37 0.21 9.00 -6.17
N CYS A 38 -0.70 8.11 -6.58
CA CYS A 38 -1.72 7.56 -5.68
C CYS A 38 -1.10 6.79 -4.52
N ARG A 39 0.00 6.05 -4.78
CA ARG A 39 0.76 5.34 -3.75
C ARG A 39 1.32 6.30 -2.72
N ILE A 40 1.97 7.39 -3.15
CA ILE A 40 2.53 8.41 -2.24
C ILE A 40 1.43 9.02 -1.39
N ILE A 41 0.31 9.43 -1.99
CA ILE A 41 -0.82 10.02 -1.27
C ILE A 41 -1.33 9.06 -0.18
N LEU A 42 -1.48 7.78 -0.52
CA LEU A 42 -1.90 6.74 0.42
C LEU A 42 -0.87 6.50 1.54
N GLU A 43 0.43 6.60 1.23
CA GLU A 43 1.53 6.48 2.18
C GLU A 43 1.51 7.59 3.24
N PHE A 44 1.14 8.81 2.86
CA PHE A 44 0.89 9.92 3.80
C PHE A 44 -0.46 9.81 4.53
N GLY A 45 -1.21 8.73 4.32
CA GLY A 45 -2.48 8.49 5.00
C GLY A 45 -3.61 9.41 4.56
N LEU A 46 -3.53 9.90 3.33
CA LEU A 46 -4.57 10.70 2.68
C LEU A 46 -5.47 9.80 1.82
N TRP A 47 -6.73 10.18 1.73
CA TRP A 47 -7.74 9.51 0.90
C TRP A 47 -8.13 10.39 -0.28
N ILE A 48 -8.17 9.80 -1.47
CA ILE A 48 -8.54 10.50 -2.69
C ILE A 48 -10.06 10.43 -2.85
N THR A 49 -10.71 11.59 -2.77
CA THR A 49 -12.17 11.75 -2.83
C THR A 49 -12.68 12.17 -4.20
N ARG A 50 -11.81 12.72 -5.04
CA ARG A 50 -12.13 13.07 -6.42
C ARG A 50 -10.82 13.15 -7.17
N GLY A 51 -10.87 12.93 -8.47
CA GLY A 51 -9.74 13.11 -9.35
C GLY A 51 -10.19 13.47 -10.75
N ASP A 52 -9.36 14.24 -11.44
CA ASP A 52 -9.45 14.48 -12.86
C ASP A 52 -8.02 14.30 -13.44
N VAL A 53 -7.87 13.45 -14.45
CA VAL A 53 -6.59 13.11 -15.09
C VAL A 53 -6.74 13.34 -16.58
N SER A 54 -5.77 14.00 -17.19
CA SER A 54 -5.68 14.19 -18.63
C SER A 54 -4.22 14.11 -19.06
N THR A 55 -3.94 13.39 -20.14
CA THR A 55 -2.61 13.33 -20.75
C THR A 55 -2.74 13.36 -22.27
N ASP A 56 -1.75 13.97 -22.92
CA ASP A 56 -1.56 13.89 -24.38
C ASP A 56 -0.45 12.88 -24.76
N GLY A 57 0.02 12.08 -23.78
CA GLY A 57 1.12 11.13 -23.90
C GLY A 57 2.51 11.75 -23.76
N LYS A 58 2.62 13.08 -23.70
CA LYS A 58 3.88 13.81 -23.46
C LYS A 58 3.83 14.61 -22.17
N TRP A 59 2.68 15.19 -21.86
CA TRP A 59 2.37 15.98 -20.69
C TRP A 59 1.12 15.44 -20.04
N CYS A 60 1.13 15.41 -18.72
CA CYS A 60 -0.01 15.05 -17.92
C CYS A 60 -0.43 16.21 -17.02
N TYR A 61 -1.74 16.31 -16.83
CA TYR A 61 -2.38 17.22 -15.90
C TYR A 61 -3.31 16.41 -15.01
N ILE A 62 -3.00 16.39 -13.71
CA ILE A 62 -3.70 15.58 -12.72
C ILE A 62 -4.16 16.49 -11.59
N VAL A 63 -5.44 16.42 -11.23
CA VAL A 63 -6.01 17.14 -10.09
C VAL A 63 -6.66 16.12 -9.18
N LEU A 64 -6.27 16.08 -7.91
CA LEU A 64 -6.76 15.14 -6.91
C LEU A 64 -7.25 15.90 -5.68
N TRP A 65 -8.45 15.57 -5.22
CA TRP A 65 -9.02 16.09 -3.98
C TRP A 65 -8.77 15.08 -2.88
N VAL A 66 -8.02 15.47 -1.86
CA VAL A 66 -7.57 14.57 -0.80
C VAL A 66 -8.04 15.04 0.57
N VAL A 67 -8.42 14.07 1.40
CA VAL A 67 -8.77 14.30 2.81
C VAL A 67 -7.86 13.46 3.71
N PRO A 68 -7.39 13.98 4.86
CA PRO A 68 -6.68 13.17 5.82
C PRO A 68 -7.62 12.14 6.44
N HIS A 69 -7.13 10.93 6.65
CA HIS A 69 -7.88 9.92 7.38
C HIS A 69 -8.07 10.36 8.85
N PRO A 70 -9.22 10.10 9.52
CA PRO A 70 -9.49 10.59 10.87
C PRO A 70 -8.50 10.10 11.93
N VAL A 71 -7.85 8.95 11.68
CA VAL A 71 -6.83 8.34 12.55
C VAL A 71 -5.40 8.63 12.06
N SER A 72 -5.24 9.37 10.96
CA SER A 72 -3.91 9.72 10.45
C SER A 72 -3.26 10.85 11.26
N LEU A 73 -1.96 10.72 11.39
CA LEU A 73 -1.04 11.64 12.03
C LEU A 73 -0.91 12.94 11.23
N THR A 74 -0.40 13.98 11.87
CA THR A 74 -0.17 15.30 11.26
C THR A 74 0.53 15.17 9.91
N VAL A 75 -0.18 15.52 8.83
CA VAL A 75 0.34 15.42 7.46
C VAL A 75 1.41 16.48 7.22
N ARG A 76 2.63 16.03 6.93
CA ARG A 76 3.76 16.89 6.55
C ARG A 76 3.64 17.31 5.08
N TRP A 77 2.78 18.29 4.81
CA TRP A 77 2.47 18.76 3.45
C TRP A 77 3.69 19.16 2.61
N ALA A 78 4.74 19.71 3.23
CA ALA A 78 5.98 20.06 2.53
C ALA A 78 6.72 18.81 2.02
N SER A 79 6.81 17.76 2.85
CA SER A 79 7.43 16.49 2.46
C SER A 79 6.60 15.79 1.39
N LEU A 80 5.28 15.80 1.52
CA LEU A 80 4.37 15.30 0.49
C LEU A 80 4.62 15.99 -0.86
N LYS A 81 4.71 17.32 -0.89
CA LYS A 81 5.02 18.08 -2.13
C LYS A 81 6.34 17.60 -2.75
N ASN A 82 7.41 17.51 -1.94
CA ASN A 82 8.73 17.07 -2.41
C ASN A 82 8.70 15.65 -2.98
N ARG A 83 7.98 14.73 -2.33
CA ARG A 83 7.87 13.33 -2.77
C ARG A 83 7.04 13.16 -4.03
N LEU A 84 5.97 13.94 -4.19
CA LEU A 84 5.20 13.95 -5.44
C LEU A 84 6.07 14.51 -6.58
N GLN A 85 6.84 15.57 -6.31
CA GLN A 85 7.74 16.16 -7.30
C GLN A 85 8.89 15.24 -7.69
N SER A 86 9.44 14.45 -6.77
CA SER A 86 10.55 13.53 -7.06
C SER A 86 10.18 12.38 -8.00
N VAL A 87 8.88 12.05 -8.11
CA VAL A 87 8.37 11.04 -9.06
C VAL A 87 8.05 11.64 -10.42
N CYS A 88 7.78 12.95 -10.48
CA CYS A 88 7.51 13.66 -11.72
C CYS A 88 8.78 13.71 -12.59
N PRO A 89 8.70 13.40 -13.89
CA PRO A 89 9.83 13.58 -14.80
C PRO A 89 10.24 15.06 -14.87
N SER A 90 11.55 15.33 -14.92
CA SER A 90 12.05 16.70 -15.10
C SER A 90 11.85 17.18 -16.54
N CYS A 91 11.45 18.43 -16.72
CA CYS A 91 11.25 19.07 -18.04
C CYS A 91 12.53 19.32 -18.86
N SER A 92 13.69 18.81 -18.43
CA SER A 92 14.95 18.97 -19.16
C SER A 92 14.90 18.19 -20.47
N VAL A 93 15.04 18.89 -21.59
CA VAL A 93 15.24 18.30 -22.93
C VAL A 93 16.59 17.57 -22.91
N SER A 94 16.59 16.30 -22.50
CA SER A 94 17.73 15.43 -22.71
C SER A 94 17.78 15.07 -24.19
N TYR A 95 18.64 15.79 -24.92
CA TYR A 95 19.19 15.32 -26.19
C TYR A 95 19.58 13.85 -26.04
N TYR A 96 19.25 13.06 -27.07
CA TYR A 96 19.59 11.65 -27.23
C TYR A 96 21.02 11.30 -26.78
N PHE A 97 21.20 11.08 -25.49
CA PHE A 97 22.14 10.11 -24.98
C PHE A 97 21.29 9.00 -24.43
N ASN A 98 21.43 7.85 -25.09
CA ASN A 98 20.94 6.57 -24.65
C ASN A 98 21.68 6.23 -23.33
N GLN A 99 21.31 6.93 -22.26
CA GLN A 99 21.73 6.59 -20.92
C GLN A 99 20.89 5.35 -20.62
N GLN A 100 21.47 4.19 -20.91
CA GLN A 100 21.03 2.91 -20.36
C GLN A 100 20.56 3.20 -18.95
N SER A 101 19.28 2.95 -18.71
CA SER A 101 18.67 2.99 -17.39
C SER A 101 19.64 2.34 -16.42
N THR A 102 20.41 3.17 -15.70
CA THR A 102 21.33 2.67 -14.71
C THR A 102 20.44 2.04 -13.68
N CYS A 103 20.56 0.72 -13.62
CA CYS A 103 19.99 -0.16 -12.63
C CYS A 103 19.86 0.59 -11.30
N SER A 104 18.65 0.65 -10.74
CA SER A 104 18.36 1.35 -9.50
C SER A 104 19.43 1.05 -8.45
N MET A 105 20.27 2.03 -8.10
CA MET A 105 21.06 1.95 -6.87
C MET A 105 20.02 1.86 -5.74
N SER A 106 19.87 0.70 -5.12
CA SER A 106 18.86 0.53 -4.07
C SER A 106 19.20 1.49 -2.93
N SER A 107 18.24 2.30 -2.49
CA SER A 107 18.45 3.17 -1.32
C SER A 107 19.01 2.33 -0.17
N PRO A 108 20.02 2.83 0.56
CA PRO A 108 20.69 2.06 1.59
C PRO A 108 19.70 1.58 2.64
N VAL A 109 19.79 0.30 2.99
CA VAL A 109 18.98 -0.31 4.04
C VAL A 109 19.68 -0.11 5.36
N TYR A 110 18.95 0.33 6.37
CA TYR A 110 19.43 0.50 7.74
C TYR A 110 18.81 -0.56 8.64
N LEU A 111 19.58 -1.04 9.60
CA LEU A 111 19.13 -1.94 10.65
C LEU A 111 18.85 -1.11 11.91
N LEU A 112 17.58 -1.04 12.29
CA LEU A 112 17.14 -0.58 13.59
C LEU A 112 16.96 -1.79 14.51
N LYS A 113 17.72 -1.82 15.59
CA LYS A 113 17.65 -2.86 16.63
C LYS A 113 17.23 -2.20 17.93
N PHE A 114 16.19 -2.69 18.58
CA PHE A 114 15.93 -2.31 19.96
C PHE A 114 15.56 -3.50 20.83
N CYS A 115 15.88 -3.36 22.11
CA CYS A 115 15.55 -4.30 23.16
C CYS A 115 14.74 -3.58 24.22
N CYS A 116 13.54 -4.06 24.53
CA CYS A 116 12.67 -3.46 25.53
C CYS A 116 11.77 -4.49 26.21
N LEU A 117 11.10 -4.10 27.29
CA LEU A 117 10.08 -4.94 27.93
C LEU A 117 8.82 -5.03 27.05
N ASN A 118 8.29 -6.24 26.88
CA ASN A 118 7.10 -6.43 26.04
C ASN A 118 5.88 -5.73 26.65
N ARG A 119 5.11 -5.04 25.80
CA ARG A 119 3.81 -4.47 26.19
C ARG A 119 2.81 -4.55 25.06
N LYS A 120 1.52 -4.63 25.40
CA LYS A 120 0.43 -4.63 24.42
C LYS A 120 0.54 -3.40 23.50
N GLY A 121 0.56 -3.65 22.19
CA GLY A 121 0.60 -2.60 21.17
C GLY A 121 1.97 -1.96 20.91
N LEU A 122 3.06 -2.44 21.54
CA LEU A 122 4.41 -1.92 21.36
C LEU A 122 4.82 -1.81 19.88
N LEU A 123 4.63 -2.91 19.12
CA LEU A 123 4.99 -2.96 17.71
C LEU A 123 4.26 -1.91 16.86
N HIS A 124 3.00 -1.62 17.20
CA HIS A 124 2.23 -0.58 16.54
C HIS A 124 2.78 0.82 16.85
N ASP A 125 3.10 1.10 18.12
CA ASP A 125 3.61 2.42 18.53
C ASP A 125 4.96 2.74 17.86
N VAL A 126 5.83 1.74 17.75
CA VAL A 126 7.09 1.85 16.99
C VAL A 126 6.81 2.08 15.51
N THR A 127 5.93 1.27 14.91
CA THR A 127 5.56 1.40 13.50
C THR A 127 4.95 2.79 13.21
N GLN A 128 4.20 3.34 14.15
CA GLN A 128 3.63 4.68 14.06
C GLN A 128 4.75 5.73 13.93
N VAL A 129 5.77 5.69 14.78
CA VAL A 129 6.92 6.62 14.69
C VAL A 129 7.66 6.46 13.37
N LEU A 130 7.92 5.22 12.94
CA LEU A 130 8.57 4.97 11.66
C LEU A 130 7.75 5.58 10.50
N CYS A 131 6.42 5.45 10.52
CA CYS A 131 5.55 6.08 9.53
C CYS A 131 5.58 7.62 9.59
N GLU A 132 5.55 8.23 10.79
CA GLU A 132 5.66 9.69 10.96
C GLU A 132 6.99 10.26 10.46
N LEU A 133 8.03 9.45 10.56
CA LEU A 133 9.38 9.74 10.10
C LEU A 133 9.59 9.38 8.63
N GLU A 134 8.58 8.90 7.92
CA GLU A 134 8.67 8.48 6.50
C GLU A 134 9.73 7.39 6.27
N LEU A 135 9.89 6.51 7.26
CA LEU A 135 10.74 5.33 7.21
C LEU A 135 9.89 4.11 6.80
N THR A 136 10.27 3.47 5.71
CA THR A 136 9.59 2.27 5.21
C THR A 136 10.26 1.02 5.76
N ILE A 137 9.48 0.09 6.30
CA ILE A 137 9.96 -1.22 6.77
C ILE A 137 10.02 -2.15 5.56
N GLN A 138 11.20 -2.64 5.20
CA GLN A 138 11.37 -3.66 4.16
C GLN A 138 11.29 -5.07 4.72
N ARG A 139 11.86 -5.26 5.91
CA ARG A 139 11.86 -6.54 6.63
C ARG A 139 11.79 -6.26 8.11
N VAL A 140 11.09 -7.11 8.82
CA VAL A 140 11.00 -7.05 10.28
C VAL A 140 11.22 -8.46 10.80
N LYS A 141 11.87 -8.55 11.96
CA LYS A 141 11.95 -9.77 12.74
C LYS A 141 11.74 -9.38 14.19
N VAL A 142 10.53 -9.64 14.67
CA VAL A 142 10.14 -9.42 16.06
C VAL A 142 10.23 -10.74 16.80
N MET A 143 10.79 -10.73 18.00
CA MET A 143 10.91 -11.93 18.83
C MET A 143 10.77 -11.58 20.30
N THR A 144 9.78 -12.19 20.94
CA THR A 144 9.61 -12.13 22.39
C THR A 144 10.44 -13.23 23.05
N THR A 145 11.30 -12.88 23.99
CA THR A 145 12.10 -13.82 24.77
C THR A 145 11.33 -14.32 26.01
N PRO A 146 11.63 -15.52 26.55
CA PRO A 146 10.90 -16.11 27.68
C PRO A 146 10.93 -15.28 28.98
N ASP A 147 11.88 -14.36 29.09
CA ASP A 147 12.03 -13.40 30.19
C ASP A 147 11.10 -12.17 30.08
N GLY A 148 10.22 -12.13 29.07
CA GLY A 148 9.29 -11.03 28.83
C GLY A 148 9.91 -9.83 28.11
N ARG A 149 11.17 -9.93 27.64
CA ARG A 149 11.79 -8.92 26.78
C ARG A 149 11.45 -9.17 25.31
N VAL A 150 11.63 -8.13 24.51
CA VAL A 150 11.46 -8.15 23.07
C VAL A 150 12.76 -7.70 22.44
N LEU A 151 13.25 -8.48 21.48
CA LEU A 151 14.36 -8.12 20.61
C LEU A 151 13.82 -7.96 19.19
N ASP A 152 13.70 -6.71 18.75
CA ASP A 152 13.17 -6.40 17.43
C ASP A 152 14.26 -5.89 16.50
N LEU A 153 14.23 -6.42 15.28
CA LEU A 153 15.10 -6.04 14.19
C LEU A 153 14.24 -5.52 13.03
N PHE A 154 14.39 -4.25 12.69
CA PHE A 154 13.73 -3.62 11.54
C PHE A 154 14.77 -3.24 10.51
N PHE A 155 14.59 -3.75 9.30
CA PHE A 155 15.33 -3.30 8.13
C PHE A 155 14.50 -2.21 7.47
N ILE A 156 14.98 -0.98 7.58
CA ILE A 156 14.25 0.22 7.16
C ILE A 156 14.99 0.95 6.03
N THR A 157 14.22 1.60 5.17
CA THR A 157 14.72 2.55 4.19
C THR A 157 14.11 3.91 4.39
N ASP A 158 14.92 4.94 4.22
CA ASP A 158 14.50 6.33 4.34
C ASP A 158 13.96 6.87 3.02
N CYS A 159 12.69 7.27 2.98
CA CYS A 159 12.12 7.91 1.80
C CYS A 159 12.69 9.32 1.55
N MET A 160 13.30 9.95 2.55
CA MET A 160 13.98 11.24 2.41
C MET A 160 15.46 11.09 2.04
N GLU A 161 16.01 9.88 2.09
CA GLU A 161 17.44 9.59 1.89
C GLU A 161 18.38 10.38 2.83
N LEU A 162 17.92 10.77 4.03
CA LEU A 162 18.66 11.57 5.01
C LEU A 162 19.25 10.75 6.17
N LEU A 163 18.91 9.46 6.30
CA LEU A 163 19.43 8.57 7.36
C LEU A 163 20.96 8.39 7.36
N HIS A 164 21.66 8.78 6.29
CA HIS A 164 23.12 8.83 6.29
C HIS A 164 23.65 9.89 7.27
N THR A 165 22.90 10.97 7.49
CA THR A 165 23.26 12.03 8.43
C THR A 165 23.13 11.57 9.88
N LYS A 166 24.02 12.07 10.76
CA LYS A 166 23.96 11.75 12.19
C LYS A 166 22.72 12.36 12.86
N ASN A 167 22.41 13.63 12.54
CA ASN A 167 21.26 14.33 13.11
C ASN A 167 19.93 13.59 12.87
N ARG A 168 19.72 13.04 11.68
CA ARG A 168 18.49 12.28 11.36
C ARG A 168 18.39 10.97 12.15
N ARG A 169 19.53 10.30 12.34
CA ARG A 169 19.60 9.07 13.14
C ARG A 169 19.35 9.35 14.63
N ASP A 170 19.97 10.40 15.15
CA ASP A 170 19.81 10.82 16.55
C ASP A 170 18.35 11.23 16.84
N ASP A 171 17.74 12.05 15.97
CA ASP A 171 16.30 12.42 16.04
C ASP A 171 15.37 11.19 15.97
N THR A 172 15.69 10.22 15.11
CA THR A 172 14.93 8.97 15.00
C THR A 172 15.01 8.16 16.29
N CYS A 173 16.21 7.98 16.84
CA CYS A 173 16.41 7.26 18.10
C CYS A 173 15.76 8.00 19.28
N GLU A 174 15.82 9.33 19.33
CA GLU A 174 15.18 10.14 20.38
C GLU A 174 13.66 9.96 20.38
N ARG A 175 13.02 10.04 19.20
CA ARG A 175 11.57 9.78 19.05
C ARG A 175 11.18 8.36 19.43
N LEU A 176 11.99 7.37 19.08
CA LEU A 176 11.74 5.98 19.48
C LEU A 176 11.89 5.79 20.99
N ASN A 177 12.96 6.32 21.58
CA ASN A 177 13.19 6.28 23.02
C ASN A 177 12.08 6.96 23.81
N ALA A 178 11.49 8.05 23.29
CA ALA A 178 10.35 8.71 23.93
C ALA A 178 9.11 7.79 24.06
N ILE A 179 8.91 6.86 23.12
CA ILE A 179 7.79 5.89 23.15
C ILE A 179 8.13 4.63 23.94
N LEU A 180 9.38 4.18 23.83
CA LEU A 180 9.87 3.02 24.56
C LEU A 180 10.01 3.33 26.06
N GLY A 181 10.26 4.60 26.41
CA GLY A 181 10.35 5.10 27.78
C GLY A 181 11.41 4.36 28.62
N GLU A 182 11.15 4.24 29.91
CA GLU A 182 12.01 3.51 30.86
C GLU A 182 12.11 2.01 30.60
N SER A 183 11.26 1.47 29.72
CA SER A 183 11.26 0.06 29.33
C SER A 183 12.31 -0.26 28.26
N CYS A 184 12.99 0.75 27.71
CA CYS A 184 14.03 0.59 26.69
C CYS A 184 15.38 0.20 27.32
N ILE A 185 15.93 -0.94 26.89
CA ILE A 185 17.25 -1.41 27.30
C ILE A 185 18.31 -0.92 26.31
N SER A 186 18.02 -1.01 25.01
CA SER A 186 18.89 -0.47 23.96
C SER A 186 18.10 -0.11 22.72
N CYS A 187 18.54 0.91 21.99
CA CYS A 187 18.04 1.30 20.69
C CYS A 187 19.23 1.74 19.83
N GLU A 188 19.50 0.99 18.75
CA GLU A 188 20.65 1.17 17.89
C GLU A 188 20.20 1.24 16.43
N LEU A 189 20.72 2.23 15.69
CA LEU A 189 20.43 2.42 14.28
C LEU A 189 21.73 2.46 13.48
N GLN A 190 21.93 1.45 12.65
CA GLN A 190 23.17 1.22 11.90
C GLN A 190 22.87 0.94 10.43
N LEU A 191 23.86 1.07 9.55
CA LEU A 191 23.72 0.60 8.16
C LEU A 191 23.64 -0.92 8.18
N ALA A 192 22.70 -1.51 7.44
CA ALA A 192 22.56 -2.96 7.39
C ALA A 192 23.81 -3.58 6.75
N GLY A 193 24.43 -4.57 7.41
CA GLY A 193 25.55 -5.31 6.89
C GLY A 193 25.13 -6.43 5.93
N PRO A 194 26.08 -7.31 5.52
CA PRO A 194 25.82 -8.41 4.59
C PRO A 194 24.78 -9.43 5.11
N GLU A 195 24.42 -9.39 6.39
CA GLU A 195 23.31 -10.14 6.98
C GLU A 195 21.95 -9.84 6.33
N PHE A 196 21.77 -8.68 5.70
CA PHE A 196 20.56 -8.38 4.91
C PHE A 196 20.48 -9.25 3.64
N GLU A 197 21.62 -9.50 2.98
CA GLU A 197 21.70 -10.32 1.76
C GLU A 197 21.64 -11.82 2.07
N THR A 198 22.30 -12.27 3.15
CA THR A 198 22.35 -13.69 3.54
C THR A 198 21.03 -14.22 4.11
N GLN A 199 20.13 -13.35 4.57
CA GLN A 199 18.83 -13.73 5.14
C GLN A 199 17.66 -13.65 4.16
N GLN A 200 17.91 -13.64 2.83
CA GLN A 200 16.86 -13.74 1.80
C GLN A 200 15.99 -15.01 1.90
N GLY A 201 16.41 -16.01 2.69
CA GLY A 201 15.58 -17.15 3.07
C GLY A 201 14.44 -16.74 4.01
N VAL A 202 13.35 -16.23 3.45
CA VAL A 202 12.05 -16.18 4.14
C VAL A 202 11.64 -17.61 4.46
N SER A 203 11.03 -17.84 5.62
CA SER A 203 10.38 -19.11 5.94
C SER A 203 9.42 -19.50 4.79
N SER A 204 9.67 -20.62 4.10
CA SER A 204 8.84 -21.03 2.97
C SER A 204 7.39 -21.24 3.42
N LEU A 205 6.45 -20.76 2.61
CA LEU A 205 5.03 -21.05 2.80
C LEU A 205 4.79 -22.50 2.35
N SER A 206 3.89 -23.22 3.04
CA SER A 206 3.44 -24.52 2.51
C SER A 206 2.71 -24.30 1.18
N PRO A 207 2.76 -25.28 0.25
CA PRO A 207 2.07 -25.15 -1.05
C PRO A 207 0.58 -24.81 -0.91
N GLU A 208 -0.11 -25.42 0.06
CA GLU A 208 -1.53 -25.21 0.35
C GLU A 208 -1.83 -23.74 0.74
N ILE A 209 -1.01 -23.18 1.63
CA ILE A 209 -1.15 -21.79 2.07
C ILE A 209 -0.82 -20.83 0.93
N ALA A 210 0.18 -21.15 0.11
CA ALA A 210 0.56 -20.34 -1.04
C ALA A 210 -0.53 -20.34 -2.11
N GLU A 211 -1.16 -21.49 -2.37
CA GLU A 211 -2.31 -21.60 -3.27
C GLU A 211 -3.47 -20.74 -2.75
N GLU A 212 -3.88 -20.90 -1.49
CA GLU A 212 -4.94 -20.10 -0.90
C GLU A 212 -4.65 -18.58 -0.91
N LEU A 213 -3.40 -18.18 -0.61
CA LEU A 213 -3.01 -16.77 -0.57
C LEU A 213 -2.90 -16.11 -1.94
N PHE A 214 -2.46 -16.85 -2.96
CA PHE A 214 -2.10 -16.28 -4.25
C PHE A 214 -3.09 -16.61 -5.37
N CYS A 215 -4.08 -17.48 -5.13
CA CYS A 215 -5.14 -17.78 -6.08
C CYS A 215 -5.89 -16.51 -6.51
N CYS A 216 -5.97 -16.33 -7.82
CA CYS A 216 -6.65 -15.22 -8.49
C CYS A 216 -8.03 -15.61 -9.03
N GLU A 217 -8.43 -16.87 -8.90
CA GLU A 217 -9.67 -17.39 -9.45
C GLU A 217 -10.84 -17.17 -8.50
N MET A 218 -11.88 -16.50 -9.00
CA MET A 218 -13.19 -16.44 -8.34
C MET A 218 -13.84 -17.83 -8.41
N SER A 219 -13.41 -18.78 -7.59
CA SER A 219 -14.15 -20.04 -7.48
C SER A 219 -15.42 -19.80 -6.66
N ASP A 220 -16.52 -20.43 -7.04
CA ASP A 220 -17.76 -20.43 -6.24
C ASP A 220 -17.54 -20.96 -4.81
N GLN A 221 -16.42 -21.66 -4.57
CA GLN A 221 -15.99 -22.17 -3.26
C GLN A 221 -15.42 -21.11 -2.31
N GLU A 222 -14.90 -19.97 -2.78
CA GLU A 222 -14.52 -18.83 -1.92
C GLU A 222 -15.73 -18.25 -1.16
N THR A 223 -16.94 -18.55 -1.64
CA THR A 223 -18.22 -18.26 -0.99
C THR A 223 -18.40 -19.04 0.33
N ARG A 224 -17.63 -20.09 0.61
CA ARG A 224 -17.87 -21.00 1.75
C ARG A 224 -16.97 -20.81 2.98
N LEU A 225 -15.80 -20.21 2.86
CA LEU A 225 -14.81 -20.22 3.97
C LEU A 225 -14.57 -18.86 4.65
N GLN A 226 -14.91 -17.75 4.00
CA GLN A 226 -14.92 -16.43 4.63
C GLN A 226 -16.37 -15.99 4.74
N ALA A 227 -16.97 -16.10 5.92
CA ALA A 227 -18.31 -15.58 6.18
C ALA A 227 -18.33 -14.09 5.78
N LEU A 228 -18.90 -13.81 4.61
CA LEU A 228 -18.82 -12.49 3.98
C LEU A 228 -19.49 -11.50 4.92
N SER A 229 -18.70 -10.60 5.51
CA SER A 229 -19.26 -9.46 6.22
C SER A 229 -20.13 -8.65 5.25
N PRO A 230 -21.15 -7.91 5.76
CA PRO A 230 -22.04 -7.14 4.90
C PRO A 230 -21.30 -6.23 3.91
N ASP A 231 -20.11 -5.76 4.27
CA ASP A 231 -19.26 -4.92 3.43
C ASP A 231 -18.74 -5.66 2.19
N MET A 232 -18.34 -6.93 2.33
CA MET A 232 -17.93 -7.77 1.20
C MET A 232 -19.08 -8.04 0.23
N THR A 233 -20.30 -8.19 0.73
CA THR A 233 -21.48 -8.37 -0.13
C THR A 233 -21.80 -7.12 -0.94
N LYS A 234 -21.52 -5.93 -0.39
CA LYS A 234 -21.63 -4.66 -1.13
C LYS A 234 -20.52 -4.54 -2.17
N LEU A 235 -19.29 -4.91 -1.82
CA LEU A 235 -18.14 -4.83 -2.74
C LEU A 235 -18.30 -5.77 -3.96
N LYS A 236 -18.94 -6.93 -3.79
CA LYS A 236 -19.33 -7.82 -4.90
C LYS A 236 -20.27 -7.17 -5.92
N LYS A 237 -20.94 -6.07 -5.59
CA LYS A 237 -21.80 -5.33 -6.52
C LYS A 237 -21.03 -4.38 -7.42
N ALA A 238 -19.69 -4.38 -7.36
CA ALA A 238 -18.86 -3.59 -8.25
C ALA A 238 -19.17 -3.94 -9.72
N ASN A 239 -19.52 -2.92 -10.49
CA ASN A 239 -19.77 -3.05 -11.91
C ASN A 239 -18.60 -2.45 -12.69
N VAL A 240 -18.13 -3.19 -13.70
CA VAL A 240 -17.07 -2.77 -14.60
C VAL A 240 -17.60 -3.00 -16.00
N THR A 241 -17.78 -1.91 -16.74
CA THR A 241 -18.31 -1.92 -18.11
C THR A 241 -17.32 -1.27 -19.06
N ILE A 242 -17.29 -1.77 -20.28
CA ILE A 242 -16.44 -1.25 -21.34
C ILE A 242 -17.34 -0.78 -22.49
N ASP A 243 -17.06 0.42 -23.00
CA ASP A 243 -17.74 1.00 -24.14
C ASP A 243 -16.73 1.49 -25.18
N ASN A 244 -16.91 1.04 -26.41
CA ASN A 244 -16.10 1.40 -27.57
C ASN A 244 -16.86 2.33 -28.55
N SER A 245 -18.04 2.83 -28.22
CA SER A 245 -18.83 3.70 -29.11
C SER A 245 -18.49 5.19 -28.96
N LEU A 246 -18.11 5.63 -27.75
CA LEU A 246 -17.98 7.05 -27.39
C LEU A 246 -16.69 7.73 -27.86
N SER A 247 -15.68 6.98 -28.30
CA SER A 247 -14.45 7.53 -28.85
C SER A 247 -13.94 6.68 -30.01
N PRO A 248 -13.52 7.27 -31.13
CA PRO A 248 -12.91 6.50 -32.22
C PRO A 248 -11.53 5.93 -31.85
N ALA A 249 -10.79 6.60 -30.96
CA ALA A 249 -9.40 6.27 -30.64
C ALA A 249 -9.20 5.55 -29.29
N HIS A 250 -10.16 5.65 -28.37
CA HIS A 250 -10.02 5.14 -27.00
C HIS A 250 -11.15 4.16 -26.65
N THR A 251 -10.87 3.29 -25.69
CA THR A 251 -11.87 2.44 -25.03
C THR A 251 -12.30 3.14 -23.74
N LEU A 252 -13.61 3.32 -23.52
CA LEU A 252 -14.12 3.83 -22.25
C LEU A 252 -14.27 2.65 -21.29
N LEU A 253 -13.63 2.75 -20.13
CA LEU A 253 -13.76 1.85 -19.00
C LEU A 253 -14.51 2.59 -17.89
N GLN A 254 -15.69 2.09 -17.53
CA GLN A 254 -16.51 2.65 -16.47
C GLN A 254 -16.55 1.68 -15.29
N ILE A 255 -16.28 2.21 -14.10
CA ILE A 255 -16.22 1.43 -12.87
C ILE A 255 -17.15 2.08 -11.85
N HIS A 256 -18.13 1.32 -11.37
CA HIS A 256 -19.00 1.70 -10.27
C HIS A 256 -18.77 0.76 -9.10
N CYS A 257 -18.35 1.28 -7.94
CA CYS A 257 -18.00 0.44 -6.79
C CYS A 257 -18.14 1.16 -5.45
N VAL A 258 -18.04 0.41 -4.35
CA VAL A 258 -18.01 0.96 -3.00
C VAL A 258 -16.67 1.65 -2.75
N ASP A 259 -16.70 2.81 -2.09
CA ASP A 259 -15.49 3.50 -1.68
C ASP A 259 -14.70 2.70 -0.65
N GLN A 260 -13.38 2.65 -0.82
CA GLN A 260 -12.48 1.99 0.11
C GLN A 260 -11.11 2.65 0.09
N LYS A 261 -10.39 2.55 1.20
CA LYS A 261 -9.01 3.02 1.33
C LYS A 261 -8.17 2.45 0.19
N GLY A 262 -7.45 3.32 -0.50
CA GLY A 262 -6.52 2.93 -1.57
C GLY A 262 -7.16 2.49 -2.88
N LEU A 263 -8.48 2.58 -3.05
CA LEU A 263 -9.18 2.12 -4.26
C LEU A 263 -8.55 2.62 -5.56
N LEU A 264 -8.27 3.93 -5.64
CA LEU A 264 -7.68 4.52 -6.83
C LEU A 264 -6.28 3.98 -7.12
N TYR A 265 -5.48 3.76 -6.06
CA TYR A 265 -4.17 3.12 -6.20
C TYR A 265 -4.31 1.69 -6.73
N ASP A 266 -5.24 0.90 -6.17
CA ASP A 266 -5.45 -0.49 -6.57
C ASP A 266 -5.84 -0.57 -8.07
N ILE A 267 -6.75 0.30 -8.52
CA ILE A 267 -7.18 0.37 -9.93
C ILE A 267 -6.03 0.82 -10.85
N MET A 268 -5.32 1.89 -10.48
CA MET A 268 -4.19 2.41 -11.26
C MET A 268 -3.05 1.38 -11.36
N ARG A 269 -2.79 0.65 -10.28
CA ARG A 269 -1.85 -0.47 -10.26
C ARG A 269 -2.28 -1.56 -11.23
N THR A 270 -3.53 -2.02 -11.16
CA THR A 270 -4.03 -3.08 -12.05
C THR A 270 -3.92 -2.66 -13.52
N LEU A 271 -4.26 -1.42 -13.85
CA LEU A 271 -4.13 -0.90 -15.22
C LEU A 271 -2.65 -0.83 -15.66
N LYS A 272 -1.75 -0.40 -14.77
CA LYS A 272 -0.30 -0.39 -15.01
C LYS A 272 0.24 -1.80 -15.27
N ASP A 273 -0.12 -2.78 -14.44
CA ASP A 273 0.30 -4.17 -14.57
C ASP A 273 -0.22 -4.81 -15.86
N CYS A 274 -1.41 -4.40 -16.32
CA CYS A 274 -1.99 -4.82 -17.61
C CYS A 274 -1.45 -4.05 -18.83
N SER A 275 -0.43 -3.17 -18.66
CA SER A 275 0.11 -2.34 -19.75
C SER A 275 -0.96 -1.48 -20.44
N ILE A 276 -1.84 -0.88 -19.63
CA ILE A 276 -2.89 0.02 -20.10
C ILE A 276 -2.53 1.46 -19.75
N GLN A 277 -2.66 2.34 -20.74
CA GLN A 277 -2.48 3.78 -20.61
C GLN A 277 -3.84 4.47 -20.46
N ILE A 278 -3.89 5.50 -19.63
CA ILE A 278 -5.10 6.31 -19.39
C ILE A 278 -4.87 7.65 -20.07
N ALA A 279 -5.69 8.00 -21.06
CA ALA A 279 -5.63 9.30 -21.73
C ALA A 279 -6.44 10.38 -20.99
N TYR A 280 -7.61 10.00 -20.52
CA TYR A 280 -8.48 10.84 -19.70
C TYR A 280 -9.11 9.99 -18.60
N GLY A 281 -9.24 10.54 -17.40
CA GLY A 281 -9.88 9.86 -16.28
C GLY A 281 -10.63 10.83 -15.39
N ARG A 282 -11.85 10.48 -15.03
CA ARG A 282 -12.65 11.22 -14.06
C ARG A 282 -13.04 10.30 -12.92
N PHE A 283 -12.78 10.75 -11.71
CA PHE A 283 -13.04 10.00 -10.47
C PHE A 283 -13.97 10.84 -9.62
N SER A 284 -15.16 10.33 -9.33
CA SER A 284 -16.18 11.07 -8.58
C SER A 284 -16.72 10.27 -7.40
N SER A 285 -17.05 10.98 -6.32
CA SER A 285 -17.82 10.43 -5.20
C SER A 285 -19.29 10.64 -5.45
N ASN A 286 -20.09 9.62 -5.20
CA ASN A 286 -21.51 9.82 -4.96
C ASN A 286 -21.78 9.96 -3.46
N THR A 287 -22.94 10.52 -3.10
CA THR A 287 -23.37 10.81 -1.73
C THR A 287 -23.62 9.57 -0.86
N LYS A 288 -23.63 8.37 -1.45
CA LYS A 288 -23.94 7.08 -0.78
C LYS A 288 -22.72 6.21 -0.44
N GLY A 289 -21.51 6.75 -0.51
CA GLY A 289 -20.27 5.97 -0.30
C GLY A 289 -19.92 5.07 -1.50
N GLU A 290 -20.46 5.38 -2.66
CA GLU A 290 -20.14 4.77 -3.95
C GLU A 290 -19.23 5.70 -4.77
N ARG A 291 -18.45 5.10 -5.65
CA ARG A 291 -17.46 5.72 -6.51
C ARG A 291 -17.74 5.39 -7.96
N ASP A 292 -17.73 6.42 -8.78
CA ASP A 292 -17.84 6.33 -10.23
C ASP A 292 -16.54 6.79 -10.86
N LEU A 293 -15.97 5.93 -11.71
CA LEU A 293 -14.76 6.20 -12.45
C LEU A 293 -15.03 6.01 -13.95
N ASP A 294 -14.73 7.04 -14.74
CA ASP A 294 -14.80 6.99 -16.19
C ASP A 294 -13.39 7.20 -16.76
N LEU A 295 -12.81 6.18 -17.37
CA LEU A 295 -11.43 6.17 -17.87
C LEU A 295 -11.41 5.91 -19.37
N PHE A 296 -10.85 6.83 -20.15
CA PHE A 296 -10.52 6.59 -21.55
C PHE A 296 -9.14 5.96 -21.60
N ILE A 297 -9.11 4.69 -21.98
CA ILE A 297 -7.92 3.85 -21.95
C ILE A 297 -7.50 3.40 -23.34
N GLN A 298 -6.21 3.13 -23.46
CA GLN A 298 -5.55 2.53 -24.63
C GLN A 298 -4.55 1.48 -24.15
N HIS A 299 -4.23 0.54 -25.03
CA HIS A 299 -3.07 -0.31 -24.83
C HIS A 299 -1.77 0.49 -25.07
N THR A 300 -0.63 0.03 -24.57
CA THR A 300 0.67 0.72 -24.70
C THR A 300 1.13 0.97 -26.14
N ASP A 301 0.55 0.28 -27.12
CA ASP A 301 0.78 0.53 -28.55
C ASP A 301 -0.08 1.68 -29.10
N GLY A 302 -0.78 2.42 -28.23
CA GLY A 302 -1.69 3.51 -28.58
C GLY A 302 -3.00 3.03 -29.22
N LYS A 303 -3.22 1.71 -29.28
CA LYS A 303 -4.44 1.15 -29.90
C LYS A 303 -5.54 0.98 -28.88
N LYS A 304 -6.74 1.05 -29.42
CA LYS A 304 -7.98 0.75 -28.72
C LYS A 304 -8.09 -0.75 -28.39
N ILE A 305 -8.67 -1.07 -27.23
CA ILE A 305 -8.90 -2.45 -26.82
C ILE A 305 -10.21 -2.91 -27.45
N VAL A 306 -10.13 -3.58 -28.60
CA VAL A 306 -11.32 -4.04 -29.36
C VAL A 306 -11.64 -5.51 -29.11
N ASP A 307 -10.62 -6.30 -28.79
CA ASP A 307 -10.73 -7.73 -28.56
C ASP A 307 -11.60 -8.04 -27.32
N PRO A 308 -12.75 -8.75 -27.48
CA PRO A 308 -13.66 -9.02 -26.38
C PRO A 308 -13.05 -9.90 -25.29
N ASP A 309 -12.11 -10.79 -25.63
CA ASP A 309 -11.46 -11.66 -24.65
C ASP A 309 -10.54 -10.84 -23.74
N LYS A 310 -9.80 -9.87 -24.33
CA LYS A 310 -8.97 -8.93 -23.57
C LYS A 310 -9.81 -8.00 -22.69
N GLN A 311 -10.96 -7.54 -23.19
CA GLN A 311 -11.91 -6.74 -22.42
C GLN A 311 -12.47 -7.51 -21.22
N SER A 312 -12.90 -8.76 -21.45
CA SER A 312 -13.42 -9.63 -20.40
C SER A 312 -12.36 -9.97 -19.34
N ALA A 313 -11.13 -10.27 -19.78
CA ALA A 313 -10.00 -10.51 -18.90
C ALA A 313 -9.66 -9.29 -18.03
N LEU A 314 -9.64 -8.09 -18.62
CA LEU A 314 -9.42 -6.84 -17.89
C LEU A 314 -10.53 -6.58 -16.84
N CYS A 315 -11.79 -6.73 -17.24
CA CYS A 315 -12.93 -6.53 -16.33
C CYS A 315 -12.88 -7.51 -15.15
N SER A 316 -12.62 -8.79 -15.44
CA SER A 316 -12.52 -9.83 -14.42
C SER A 316 -11.36 -9.55 -13.47
N ARG A 317 -10.19 -9.16 -13.99
CA ARG A 317 -9.03 -8.81 -13.18
C ARG A 317 -9.32 -7.62 -12.26
N LEU A 318 -9.89 -6.53 -12.78
CA LEU A 318 -10.26 -5.36 -11.98
C LEU A 318 -11.23 -5.73 -10.86
N LYS A 319 -12.27 -6.54 -11.14
CA LYS A 319 -13.22 -6.99 -10.12
C LYS A 319 -12.54 -7.76 -9.00
N VAL A 320 -11.62 -8.68 -9.33
CA VAL A 320 -10.86 -9.46 -8.32
C VAL A 320 -9.97 -8.56 -7.47
N GLU A 321 -9.21 -7.66 -8.09
CA GLU A 321 -8.27 -6.78 -7.38
C GLU A 321 -9.00 -5.72 -6.54
N MET A 322 -10.18 -5.28 -6.97
CA MET A 322 -11.01 -4.38 -6.18
C MET A 322 -11.72 -5.08 -5.02
N LEU A 323 -12.19 -6.32 -5.23
CA LEU A 323 -12.83 -7.12 -4.19
C LEU A 323 -11.84 -7.54 -3.10
N HIS A 324 -10.62 -7.84 -3.52
CA HIS A 324 -9.56 -8.32 -2.66
C HIS A 324 -8.24 -7.64 -3.06
N PRO A 325 -7.98 -6.38 -2.67
CA PRO A 325 -6.68 -5.76 -2.95
C PRO A 325 -5.57 -6.33 -2.07
N LEU A 326 -5.94 -6.89 -0.91
CA LEU A 326 -5.07 -7.60 0.02
C LEU A 326 -5.75 -8.91 0.40
N ARG A 327 -4.97 -10.00 0.49
CA ARG A 327 -5.47 -11.30 0.95
C ARG A 327 -5.12 -11.44 2.44
N VAL A 328 -6.11 -11.81 3.25
CA VAL A 328 -5.96 -11.97 4.71
C VAL A 328 -6.48 -13.34 5.07
N ILE A 329 -5.62 -14.19 5.60
CA ILE A 329 -5.97 -15.51 6.11
C ILE A 329 -5.35 -15.72 7.48
N ILE A 330 -5.90 -16.68 8.22
CA ILE A 330 -5.38 -17.08 9.52
C ILE A 330 -5.26 -18.60 9.53
N VAL A 331 -4.07 -19.09 9.84
CA VAL A 331 -3.70 -20.49 9.75
C VAL A 331 -3.13 -20.96 11.08
N ASN A 332 -3.14 -22.27 11.32
CA ASN A 332 -2.46 -22.86 12.47
C ASN A 332 -1.10 -23.40 12.02
N ARG A 333 -0.05 -23.06 12.76
CA ARG A 333 1.30 -23.61 12.60
C ARG A 333 1.61 -24.49 13.80
N GLY A 334 1.10 -25.72 13.77
CA GLY A 334 1.14 -26.60 14.95
C GLY A 334 0.22 -26.07 16.05
N PRO A 335 0.71 -25.81 17.28
CA PRO A 335 -0.09 -25.23 18.35
C PRO A 335 -0.36 -23.72 18.14
N ASP A 336 0.49 -23.04 17.36
CA ASP A 336 0.46 -21.60 17.27
C ASP A 336 -0.48 -21.09 16.17
N THR A 337 -1.03 -19.89 16.33
CA THR A 337 -1.89 -19.24 15.34
C THR A 337 -1.13 -18.14 14.60
N GLU A 338 -1.13 -18.21 13.27
CA GLU A 338 -0.42 -17.28 12.40
C GLU A 338 -1.41 -16.51 11.51
N LEU A 339 -1.37 -15.18 11.57
CA LEU A 339 -2.08 -14.29 10.67
C LEU A 339 -1.17 -13.95 9.48
N LEU A 340 -1.68 -14.16 8.27
CA LEU A 340 -0.97 -13.90 7.03
C LEU A 340 -1.73 -12.83 6.23
N VAL A 341 -1.01 -11.79 5.81
CA VAL A 341 -1.52 -10.77 4.89
C VAL A 341 -0.65 -10.74 3.65
N ALA A 342 -1.21 -11.03 2.48
CA ALA A 342 -0.49 -10.94 1.21
C ALA A 342 -0.86 -9.65 0.48
N ASN A 343 0.17 -8.88 0.14
CA ASN A 343 0.12 -7.62 -0.57
C ASN A 343 0.72 -7.80 -1.97
N PRO A 344 -0.04 -7.59 -3.05
CA PRO A 344 0.51 -7.72 -4.40
C PRO A 344 1.52 -6.60 -4.65
N VAL A 345 2.65 -6.96 -5.25
CA VAL A 345 3.76 -6.05 -5.54
C VAL A 345 3.70 -5.65 -7.01
N GLU A 346 3.76 -4.35 -7.26
CA GLU A 346 3.89 -3.79 -8.60
C GLU A 346 5.15 -4.28 -9.31
N LEU A 347 5.19 -4.13 -10.65
CA LEU A 347 6.42 -4.27 -11.43
C LEU A 347 7.58 -3.38 -10.93
N SER A 348 7.27 -2.26 -10.25
CA SER A 348 8.25 -1.37 -9.62
C SER A 348 8.91 -1.94 -8.35
N GLY A 349 8.46 -3.11 -7.88
CA GLY A 349 8.93 -3.75 -6.66
C GLY A 349 8.32 -3.17 -5.37
N LYS A 350 7.28 -2.34 -5.49
CA LYS A 350 6.58 -1.72 -4.36
C LYS A 350 5.16 -2.27 -4.26
N GLY A 351 4.71 -2.59 -3.05
CA GLY A 351 3.33 -2.98 -2.77
C GLY A 351 2.48 -1.81 -2.27
N ARG A 352 1.24 -2.12 -1.89
CA ARG A 352 0.36 -1.18 -1.19
C ARG A 352 1.03 -0.70 0.10
N PRO A 353 1.13 0.62 0.36
CA PRO A 353 1.77 1.15 1.55
C PRO A 353 0.91 0.96 2.80
N ARG A 354 1.53 1.11 3.97
CA ARG A 354 0.90 1.10 5.32
C ARG A 354 0.24 -0.22 5.75
N VAL A 355 0.44 -1.33 5.03
CA VAL A 355 -0.13 -2.63 5.40
C VAL A 355 0.32 -3.05 6.81
N PHE A 356 1.62 -3.00 7.11
CA PHE A 356 2.14 -3.34 8.45
C PHE A 356 1.53 -2.44 9.56
N TYR A 357 1.42 -1.14 9.30
CA TYR A 357 0.83 -0.17 10.22
C TYR A 357 -0.64 -0.49 10.52
N ASP A 358 -1.44 -0.77 9.49
CA ASP A 358 -2.87 -1.05 9.63
C ASP A 358 -3.12 -2.40 10.34
N VAL A 359 -2.32 -3.43 10.05
CA VAL A 359 -2.44 -4.74 10.72
C VAL A 359 -2.09 -4.61 12.20
N THR A 360 -0.96 -3.97 12.52
CA THR A 360 -0.53 -3.77 13.92
C THR A 360 -1.51 -2.90 14.69
N LEU A 361 -2.11 -1.88 14.05
CA LEU A 361 -3.19 -1.07 14.63
C LEU A 361 -4.41 -1.93 14.96
N SER A 362 -4.86 -2.72 14.00
CA SER A 362 -6.02 -3.60 14.18
C SER A 362 -5.81 -4.59 15.33
N LEU A 363 -4.63 -5.22 15.40
CA LEU A 363 -4.28 -6.17 16.46
C LEU A 363 -4.19 -5.47 17.83
N LYS A 364 -3.61 -4.27 17.89
CA LYS A 364 -3.61 -3.43 19.10
C LYS A 364 -5.03 -3.10 19.56
N MET A 365 -5.93 -2.72 18.65
CA MET A 365 -7.34 -2.43 18.97
C MET A 365 -8.11 -3.67 19.46
N LEU A 366 -7.73 -4.86 18.99
CA LEU A 366 -8.27 -6.12 19.47
C LEU A 366 -7.64 -6.58 20.80
N GLY A 367 -6.56 -5.93 21.26
CA GLY A 367 -5.84 -6.31 22.46
C GLY A 367 -4.99 -7.58 22.30
N ILE A 368 -4.72 -7.99 21.05
CA ILE A 368 -3.94 -9.20 20.73
C ILE A 368 -2.45 -8.85 20.69
N CYS A 369 -1.64 -9.63 21.41
CA CYS A 369 -0.19 -9.51 21.38
C CYS A 369 0.39 -10.21 20.15
N ILE A 370 1.42 -9.62 19.58
CA ILE A 370 2.18 -10.19 18.48
C ILE A 370 3.45 -10.78 19.10
N PHE A 371 3.57 -12.10 19.06
CA PHE A 371 4.75 -12.80 19.58
C PHE A 371 5.95 -12.64 18.63
N SER A 372 5.68 -12.76 17.33
CA SER A 372 6.67 -12.59 16.26
C SER A 372 6.01 -12.02 15.00
N ALA A 373 6.79 -11.27 14.22
CA ALA A 373 6.37 -10.76 12.93
C ALA A 373 7.52 -10.87 11.92
N GLU A 374 7.19 -11.25 10.69
CA GLU A 374 8.11 -11.32 9.55
C GLU A 374 7.48 -10.67 8.30
N ILE A 375 8.29 -9.97 7.51
CA ILE A 375 7.91 -9.53 6.16
C ILE A 375 8.82 -10.24 5.17
N GLY A 376 8.21 -10.91 4.19
CA GLY A 376 8.89 -11.69 3.17
C GLY A 376 8.36 -11.42 1.77
N ARG A 377 9.23 -11.55 0.76
CA ARG A 377 8.84 -11.47 -0.65
C ARG A 377 8.72 -12.87 -1.24
N HIS A 378 7.59 -13.14 -1.88
CA HIS A 378 7.29 -14.41 -2.56
C HIS A 378 7.04 -14.12 -4.04
N SER A 379 7.63 -14.92 -4.93
CA SER A 379 7.40 -14.81 -6.37
C SER A 379 6.51 -15.97 -6.81
N THR A 380 5.44 -15.65 -7.53
CA THR A 380 4.57 -16.62 -8.22
C THR A 380 4.81 -16.52 -9.73
N SER A 381 4.20 -17.41 -10.52
CA SER A 381 4.28 -17.35 -11.99
C SER A 381 3.68 -16.05 -12.57
N ASP A 382 2.65 -15.50 -11.92
CA ASP A 382 1.94 -14.31 -12.35
C ASP A 382 2.59 -13.01 -11.84
N ARG A 383 2.91 -12.94 -10.54
CA ARG A 383 3.44 -11.72 -9.90
C ARG A 383 4.23 -11.96 -8.63
N LYS A 384 4.83 -10.89 -8.11
CA LYS A 384 5.47 -10.87 -6.78
C LYS A 384 4.48 -10.43 -5.70
N TRP A 385 4.66 -10.96 -4.51
CA TRP A 385 3.86 -10.70 -3.32
C TRP A 385 4.77 -10.37 -2.15
N GLU A 386 4.32 -9.43 -1.33
CA GLU A 386 4.89 -9.12 -0.03
C GLU A 386 3.94 -9.71 1.02
N VAL A 387 4.43 -10.71 1.75
CA VAL A 387 3.65 -11.45 2.73
C VAL A 387 4.09 -11.02 4.11
N TYR A 388 3.11 -10.56 4.89
CA TYR A 388 3.26 -10.16 6.26
C TYR A 388 2.78 -11.31 7.14
N ARG A 389 3.68 -11.85 7.94
CA ARG A 389 3.42 -12.98 8.84
C ARG A 389 3.41 -12.47 10.28
N PHE A 390 2.38 -12.80 11.03
CA PHE A 390 2.27 -12.44 12.44
C PHE A 390 1.92 -13.67 13.26
N LEU A 391 2.82 -14.09 14.13
CA LEU A 391 2.55 -15.09 15.15
C LEU A 391 1.83 -14.42 16.31
N LEU A 392 0.59 -14.85 16.56
CA LEU A 392 -0.28 -14.25 17.57
C LEU A 392 -0.13 -15.01 18.88
N ASP A 393 -0.01 -14.27 19.99
CA ASP A 393 0.02 -14.84 21.32
C ASP A 393 -1.41 -15.18 21.78
N GLU A 394 -1.61 -16.39 22.30
CA GLU A 394 -2.91 -16.87 22.75
C GLU A 394 -3.21 -16.30 24.15
N SER A 395 -3.82 -15.12 24.18
CA SER A 395 -4.28 -14.52 25.43
C SER A 395 -5.57 -15.19 25.93
N CYS A 396 -5.73 -15.30 27.27
CA CYS A 396 -6.94 -15.84 27.90
C CYS A 396 -8.25 -15.12 27.49
N GLU A 397 -8.16 -13.87 27.02
CA GLU A 397 -9.31 -13.05 26.57
C GLU A 397 -9.76 -13.40 25.14
N PHE A 398 -8.89 -14.04 24.34
CA PHE A 398 -9.17 -14.40 22.95
C PHE A 398 -8.64 -15.83 22.67
N PRO A 399 -9.42 -16.88 22.99
CA PRO A 399 -9.04 -18.24 22.63
C PRO A 399 -8.99 -18.36 21.10
N LEU A 400 -7.78 -18.49 20.57
CA LEU A 400 -7.49 -18.55 19.13
C LEU A 400 -7.93 -19.90 18.56
N ALA A 401 -8.12 -20.91 19.40
CA ALA A 401 -8.71 -22.19 19.05
C ALA A 401 -10.12 -22.11 18.40
N ASN A 402 -10.91 -21.05 18.67
CA ASN A 402 -12.28 -20.91 18.16
C ASN A 402 -12.34 -20.29 16.76
N SER A 403 -13.00 -20.96 15.81
CA SER A 403 -13.21 -20.47 14.43
C SER A 403 -13.92 -19.11 14.35
N ARG A 404 -14.85 -18.83 15.28
CA ARG A 404 -15.53 -17.51 15.33
C ARG A 404 -14.57 -16.38 15.69
N THR A 405 -13.65 -16.63 16.63
CA THR A 405 -12.62 -15.66 17.03
C THR A 405 -11.67 -15.39 15.88
N ARG A 406 -11.20 -16.44 15.20
CA ARG A 406 -10.36 -16.33 14.00
C ARG A 406 -11.01 -15.47 12.90
N ASN A 407 -12.28 -15.72 12.58
CA ASN A 407 -13.02 -14.93 11.59
C ASN A 407 -13.18 -13.46 12.01
N ARG A 408 -13.39 -13.18 13.30
CA ARG A 408 -13.46 -11.81 13.82
C ARG A 408 -12.13 -11.07 13.69
N ILE A 409 -10.99 -11.75 13.87
CA ILE A 409 -9.66 -11.16 13.66
C ILE A 409 -9.48 -10.80 12.19
N VAL A 410 -9.74 -11.75 11.29
CA VAL A 410 -9.62 -11.54 9.84
C VAL A 410 -10.52 -10.39 9.36
N ASP A 411 -11.78 -10.36 9.78
CA ASP A 411 -12.73 -9.30 9.41
C ASP A 411 -12.28 -7.93 9.94
N ARG A 412 -11.81 -7.85 11.19
CA ARG A 412 -11.34 -6.57 11.77
C ARG A 412 -10.07 -6.06 11.09
N VAL A 413 -9.12 -6.94 10.82
CA VAL A 413 -7.89 -6.61 10.08
C VAL A 413 -8.24 -6.13 8.68
N ARG A 414 -9.12 -6.84 7.98
CA ARG A 414 -9.60 -6.45 6.66
C ARG A 414 -10.28 -5.08 6.69
N ARG A 415 -11.22 -4.84 7.60
CA ARG A 415 -11.87 -3.52 7.76
C ARG A 415 -10.88 -2.39 7.94
N THR A 416 -9.86 -2.58 8.78
CA THR A 416 -8.81 -1.59 9.02
C THR A 416 -7.98 -1.32 7.76
N LEU A 417 -7.59 -2.37 7.03
CA LEU A 417 -6.86 -2.27 5.77
C LEU A 417 -7.67 -1.58 4.67
N MET A 418 -8.99 -1.80 4.64
CA MET A 418 -9.93 -1.24 3.67
C MET A 418 -10.49 0.13 4.09
N GLY A 419 -10.24 0.58 5.33
CA GLY A 419 -10.68 1.86 5.86
C GLY A 419 -12.18 1.93 6.18
N TRP A 420 -12.79 0.81 6.58
CA TRP A 420 -14.22 0.69 6.92
C TRP A 420 -14.52 0.88 8.40
#